data_AF-A0A7K4DPG8-F1
#
_entry.id   AF-A0A7K4DPG8-F1
#
_cell.length_a   1.000
_cell.length_b   1.000
_cell.length_c   1.000
_cell.angle_alpha   90.00
_cell.angle_beta   90.00
_cell.angle_gamma   90.00
#
_symmetry.space_group_name_H-M   'P 1'
#
loop_
_entity.id
_entity.type
_entity.pdbx_description
1 polymer ?
#
loop_
_entity_poly.entity_id
_entity_poly.type
_entity_poly.pdbx_seq_one_letter_code
_entity_poly.pdbx_strand_id
1 'polypeptide(L)'
;MVVYCIDTSALIDGWKDYPPETFGVWNNINDLISADQLTSPYHVRDELEVGGDDLFTWCKEKDFFCSPTGETPRIVTEMLTNFPDFRPKKTPKVDWADP
;
A
#
# COMPACT_ATOMS: atom_id res chain seq x y z
N MET A 1 12.65 12.88 2.86
CA MET A 1 11.42 13.48 2.29
C MET A 1 10.78 12.40 1.45
N VAL A 2 9.52 12.06 1.73
CA VAL A 2 8.80 11.02 0.99
C VAL A 2 8.53 11.50 -0.43
N VAL A 3 8.86 10.67 -1.42
CA VAL A 3 8.71 10.97 -2.86
C VAL A 3 7.68 10.04 -3.49
N TYR A 4 7.57 8.81 -3.00
CA TYR A 4 6.77 7.75 -3.59
C TYR A 4 5.81 7.15 -2.56
N CYS A 5 4.59 6.85 -3.03
CA CYS A 5 3.60 6.04 -2.32
C CYS A 5 3.32 4.81 -3.17
N ILE A 6 3.63 3.61 -2.67
CA ILE A 6 3.41 2.36 -3.41
C ILE A 6 2.12 1.68 -2.96
N ASP A 7 1.37 1.19 -3.94
CA ASP A 7 0.09 0.52 -3.77
C ASP A 7 0.24 -1.01 -3.73
N THR A 8 -0.77 -1.70 -3.18
CA THR A 8 -0.85 -3.17 -3.15
C THR A 8 -0.66 -3.78 -4.52
N SER A 9 -1.29 -3.23 -5.55
CA SER A 9 -1.21 -3.76 -6.93
C SER A 9 0.22 -3.78 -7.46
N ALA A 10 0.97 -2.69 -7.26
CA ALA A 10 2.37 -2.59 -7.69
C ALA A 10 3.28 -3.59 -6.96
N LEU A 11 3.01 -3.87 -5.68
CA LEU A 11 3.74 -4.87 -4.91
C LEU A 11 3.42 -6.28 -5.40
N ILE A 12 2.14 -6.62 -5.58
CA ILE A 12 1.70 -7.95 -6.01
C ILE A 12 2.18 -8.26 -7.44
N ASP A 13 1.88 -7.39 -8.39
CA ASP A 13 2.27 -7.57 -9.79
C ASP A 13 3.81 -7.56 -9.91
N GLY A 14 4.46 -6.65 -9.18
CA GLY A 14 5.91 -6.57 -9.14
C GLY A 14 6.56 -7.85 -8.63
N TRP A 15 6.04 -8.44 -7.56
CA TRP A 15 6.62 -9.65 -6.96
C TRP A 15 6.49 -10.87 -7.87
N LYS A 16 5.36 -10.95 -8.57
CA LYS A 16 5.07 -12.00 -9.54
C LYS A 16 5.94 -11.88 -10.80
N ASP A 17 6.01 -10.69 -11.38
CA ASP A 17 6.66 -10.47 -12.67
C ASP A 17 8.18 -10.25 -12.54
N TYR A 18 8.63 -9.77 -11.38
CA TYR A 18 10.04 -9.54 -11.07
C TYR A 18 10.45 -10.20 -9.74
N PRO A 19 10.53 -11.53 -9.65
CA PRO A 19 10.85 -12.23 -8.40
C PRO A 19 12.19 -11.75 -7.79
N PRO A 20 12.26 -11.54 -6.46
CA PRO A 20 13.43 -10.97 -5.78
C PRO A 20 14.69 -11.82 -5.87
N GLU A 21 14.56 -13.13 -6.12
CA GLU A 21 15.69 -14.04 -6.29
C GLU A 21 16.43 -13.79 -7.61
N THR A 22 15.74 -13.21 -8.60
CA THR A 22 16.26 -12.99 -9.95
C THR A 22 16.48 -11.52 -10.26
N PHE A 23 15.57 -10.64 -9.80
CA PHE A 23 15.56 -9.24 -10.18
C PHE A 23 16.00 -8.34 -9.03
N GLY A 24 17.08 -7.57 -9.25
CA GLY A 24 17.61 -6.62 -8.28
C GLY A 24 16.74 -5.39 -8.01
N VAL A 25 15.56 -5.27 -8.63
CA VAL A 25 14.64 -4.13 -8.42
C VAL A 25 14.24 -3.98 -6.95
N TRP A 26 14.12 -5.08 -6.22
CA TRP A 26 13.79 -5.09 -4.79
C TRP A 26 14.89 -4.50 -3.90
N ASN A 27 16.15 -4.51 -4.36
CA ASN A 27 17.23 -3.81 -3.68
C ASN A 27 17.03 -2.30 -3.79
N ASN A 28 16.66 -1.80 -4.98
CA ASN A 28 16.35 -0.38 -5.15
C ASN A 28 15.12 0.05 -4.32
N ILE A 29 14.11 -0.82 -4.20
CA ILE A 29 12.96 -0.58 -3.33
C ILE A 29 13.42 -0.49 -1.86
N ASN A 30 14.29 -1.40 -1.40
CA ASN A 30 14.88 -1.34 -0.06
C ASN A 30 15.68 -0.06 0.17
N ASP A 31 16.43 0.39 -0.84
CA ASP A 31 17.20 1.63 -0.75
C ASP A 31 16.26 2.84 -0.59
N LEU A 32 15.15 2.88 -1.33
CA LEU A 32 14.15 3.93 -1.22
C LEU A 32 13.44 3.93 0.15
N ILE A 33 13.15 2.75 0.71
CA ILE A 33 12.61 2.60 2.07
C ILE A 33 13.61 3.15 3.08
N SER A 34 14.87 2.71 2.99
CA SER A 34 15.94 3.09 3.92
C SER A 34 16.28 4.58 3.87
N ALA A 35 15.97 5.24 2.75
CA ALA A 35 16.15 6.67 2.56
C ALA A 35 14.92 7.51 2.98
N ASP A 36 13.87 6.90 3.56
CA ASP A 36 12.58 7.53 3.87
C ASP A 36 11.95 8.22 2.64
N GLN A 37 12.13 7.63 1.45
CA GLN A 37 11.62 8.16 0.18
C GLN A 37 10.40 7.38 -0.33
N LEU A 38 10.17 6.17 0.19
CA LEU A 38 9.04 5.32 -0.15
C LEU A 38 8.21 5.03 1.10
N THR A 39 6.90 5.24 1.00
CA THR A 39 5.94 4.84 2.05
C THR A 39 4.75 4.12 1.45
N SER A 40 3.96 3.48 2.29
CA SER A 40 2.66 2.93 1.91
C SER A 40 1.66 3.05 3.07
N PRO A 41 0.35 3.25 2.83
CA PRO A 41 -0.63 3.27 3.91
C PRO A 41 -0.73 1.91 4.60
N TYR A 42 -1.07 1.86 5.89
CA TYR A 42 -1.33 0.58 6.57
C TYR A 42 -2.38 -0.29 5.89
N HIS A 43 -3.35 0.31 5.17
CA HIS A 43 -4.33 -0.44 4.40
C HIS A 43 -3.69 -1.39 3.36
N VAL A 44 -2.56 -1.00 2.76
CA VAL A 44 -1.82 -1.86 1.82
C VAL A 44 -1.25 -3.08 2.54
N ARG A 45 -0.74 -2.91 3.76
CA ARG A 45 -0.28 -4.04 4.58
C ARG A 45 -1.42 -5.01 4.88
N ASP A 46 -2.59 -4.47 5.22
CA ASP A 46 -3.77 -5.25 5.58
C ASP A 46 -4.31 -6.02 4.34
N GLU A 47 -4.27 -5.41 3.16
CA GLU A 47 -4.59 -6.10 1.90
C GLU A 47 -3.59 -7.24 1.58
N LEU A 48 -2.30 -7.02 1.81
CA LEU A 48 -1.27 -8.06 1.63
C LEU A 48 -1.41 -9.21 2.63
N GLU A 49 -1.85 -8.92 3.87
CA GLU A 49 -2.09 -9.94 4.90
C GLU A 49 -3.16 -10.97 4.49
N VAL A 50 -4.15 -10.56 3.69
CA VAL A 50 -5.16 -11.47 3.12
C VAL A 50 -4.52 -12.53 2.23
N GLY A 51 -3.45 -12.16 1.50
CA GLY A 51 -2.65 -13.11 0.71
C GLY A 51 -1.77 -13.99 1.58
N GLY A 52 -1.12 -13.40 2.59
CA GLY A 52 -0.34 -14.12 3.60
C GLY A 52 0.88 -14.87 3.06
N ASP A 53 1.44 -14.41 1.94
CA ASP A 53 2.50 -15.08 1.18
C ASP A 53 3.91 -14.53 1.50
N ASP A 54 4.90 -14.92 0.69
CA ASP A 54 6.29 -14.48 0.83
C ASP A 54 6.44 -12.97 0.65
N LEU A 55 5.62 -12.36 -0.21
CA LEU A 55 5.59 -10.90 -0.37
C LEU A 55 5.11 -10.23 0.92
N PHE A 56 4.04 -10.72 1.54
CA PHE A 56 3.59 -10.19 2.82
C PHE A 56 4.66 -10.30 3.90
N THR A 57 5.33 -11.46 3.99
CA THR A 57 6.43 -11.68 4.93
C THR A 57 7.56 -10.67 4.71
N TRP A 58 7.97 -10.48 3.46
CA TRP A 58 9.02 -9.54 3.09
C TRP A 58 8.65 -8.09 3.43
N CYS A 59 7.41 -7.67 3.14
CA CYS A 59 6.91 -6.33 3.43
C CYS A 59 6.79 -6.07 4.94
N LYS A 60 6.34 -7.06 5.72
CA LYS A 60 6.12 -6.93 7.17
C LYS A 60 7.40 -6.68 7.95
N GLU A 61 8.54 -7.10 7.44
CA GLU A 61 9.86 -6.86 8.03
C GLU A 61 10.40 -5.44 7.77
N LYS A 62 9.68 -4.61 7.01
CA LYS A 62 10.11 -3.26 6.60
C LYS A 62 9.35 -2.18 7.35
N ASP A 63 10.04 -1.07 7.63
CA ASP A 63 9.47 0.11 8.29
C ASP A 63 9.15 1.21 7.26
N PHE A 64 8.08 1.03 6.49
CA PHE A 64 7.63 2.01 5.49
C PHE A 64 6.10 2.18 5.46
N PHE A 65 5.38 1.44 6.31
CA PHE A 65 3.94 1.59 6.44
C PHE A 65 3.60 2.76 7.36
N CYS A 66 2.69 3.63 6.93
CA CYS A 66 2.30 4.81 7.67
C CYS A 66 0.78 4.91 7.86
N SER A 67 0.38 5.58 8.94
CA SER A 67 -1.02 5.96 9.14
C SER A 67 -1.43 7.02 8.12
N PRO A 68 -2.69 6.99 7.64
CA PRO A 68 -3.29 8.12 6.95
C PRO A 68 -3.19 9.39 7.78
N THR A 69 -3.06 10.52 7.12
CA THR A 69 -3.07 11.83 7.80
C THR A 69 -4.50 12.22 8.16
N GLY A 70 -4.67 13.17 9.10
CA GLY A 70 -5.99 13.72 9.44
C GLY A 70 -6.74 14.36 8.24
N GLU A 71 -6.02 14.76 7.20
CA GLU A 71 -6.61 15.32 5.97
C GLU A 71 -7.12 14.24 5.00
N THR A 72 -6.68 12.99 5.15
CA THR A 72 -7.01 11.91 4.22
C THR A 72 -8.52 11.66 4.12
N PRO A 73 -9.30 11.54 5.22
CA PRO A 73 -10.76 11.36 5.13
C PRO A 73 -11.48 12.52 4.43
N ARG A 74 -11.00 13.75 4.64
CA ARG A 74 -11.56 14.95 4.01
C ARG A 74 -11.37 14.90 2.50
N ILE A 75 -10.15 14.60 2.05
CA ILE A 75 -9.80 14.51 0.62
C ILE A 75 -10.56 13.36 -0.05
N VAL A 76 -10.63 12.19 0.58
CA VAL A 76 -11.39 11.04 0.04
C VAL A 76 -12.86 11.38 -0.10
N THR A 77 -13.46 12.05 0.89
CA THR A 77 -14.86 12.49 0.85
C THR A 77 -15.11 13.48 -0.29
N GLU A 78 -14.20 14.46 -0.47
CA GLU A 78 -14.24 15.42 -1.57
C GLU A 78 -14.15 14.71 -2.93
N MET A 79 -13.24 13.75 -3.08
CA MET A 79 -13.10 12.94 -4.30
C MET A 79 -14.38 12.15 -4.61
N LEU A 80 -14.95 11.44 -3.62
CA LEU A 80 -16.17 10.64 -3.82
C LEU A 80 -17.45 11.49 -4.03
N THR A 81 -17.38 12.78 -3.69
CA THR A 81 -18.45 13.76 -3.96
C THR A 81 -18.34 14.27 -5.40
N ASN A 82 -17.13 14.63 -5.84
CA ASN A 82 -16.88 15.16 -7.17
C ASN A 82 -16.84 14.09 -8.26
N PHE A 83 -16.50 12.85 -7.91
CA PHE A 83 -16.37 11.73 -8.82
C PHE A 83 -17.15 10.50 -8.31
N PRO A 84 -18.49 10.54 -8.33
CA PRO A 84 -19.33 9.50 -7.74
C PRO A 84 -19.15 8.12 -8.38
N ASP A 85 -18.68 8.05 -9.63
CA ASP A 85 -18.41 6.78 -10.33
C ASP A 85 -17.24 5.98 -9.74
N PHE A 86 -16.38 6.61 -8.93
CA PHE A 86 -15.31 5.92 -8.19
C PHE A 86 -15.80 5.28 -6.90
N ARG A 87 -17.08 5.45 -6.53
CA ARG A 87 -17.65 4.71 -5.40
C ARG A 87 -17.61 3.22 -5.73
N PRO A 88 -16.99 2.38 -4.88
CA PRO A 88 -16.96 0.96 -5.12
C PRO A 88 -18.40 0.42 -5.16
N LYS A 89 -18.74 -0.29 -6.23
CA LYS A 89 -20.10 -0.85 -6.46
C LYS A 89 -20.50 -1.92 -5.44
N LYS A 90 -19.51 -2.46 -4.73
CA LYS A 90 -19.66 -3.32 -3.56
C LYS A 90 -18.75 -2.77 -2.48
N THR A 91 -19.28 -2.51 -1.29
CA THR A 91 -18.44 -2.30 -0.13
C THR A 91 -17.67 -3.60 0.14
N PRO A 92 -16.33 -3.63 0.07
CA PRO A 92 -15.60 -4.79 0.54
C PRO A 92 -15.99 -5.04 2.01
N LYS A 93 -16.13 -6.31 2.40
CA LYS A 93 -16.33 -6.68 3.82
C LYS A 93 -15.02 -6.44 4.54
N VAL A 94 -14.81 -5.19 4.93
CA VAL A 94 -13.75 -4.77 5.84
C VAL A 94 -14.49 -4.12 6.99
N ASP A 95 -14.38 -4.76 8.14
CA ASP A 95 -15.03 -4.37 9.38
C ASP A 95 -14.28 -3.15 9.92
N TRP A 96 -14.57 -1.99 9.36
CA TRP A 96 -14.03 -0.72 9.81
C TRP A 96 -14.78 -0.27 11.06
N ALA A 97 -14.45 -0.88 12.19
CA ALA A 97 -14.75 -0.28 13.49
C ALA A 97 -13.81 0.93 13.67
N ASP A 98 -14.27 2.10 13.25
CA ASP A 98 -13.84 3.34 13.89
C ASP A 98 -14.33 3.31 15.36
N PRO A 99 -13.53 3.74 16.35
CA PRO A 99 -13.98 3.98 17.72
C PRO A 99 -15.14 4.99 17.82
#